data_AF-A0A2W4RPW5-F1
#
_entry.id   AF-A0A2W4RPW5-F1
#
_cell.length_a   1.000
_cell.length_b   1.000
_cell.length_c   1.000
_cell.angle_alpha   90.00
_cell.angle_beta   90.00
_cell.angle_gamma   90.00
#
_symmetry.space_group_name_H-M   'P 1'
#
loop_
_entity.id
_entity.type
_entity.pdbx_description
1 polymer ?
#
loop_
_entity_poly.entity_id
_entity_poly.type
_entity_poly.pdbx_seq_one_letter_code
_entity_poly.pdbx_strand_id
1 'polypeptide(L)' 'MKLTLPPGLTASQFDRALKDFAGVVGEQWLLATDLDRDTYLDHFAVDESAHAPSAAVAPITVEEVQE' A
#
# COMPACT_ATOMS: atom_id res chain seq x y z
N MET A 1 -4.99 6.38 -8.96
CA MET A 1 -5.68 5.27 -9.65
C MET A 1 -6.81 4.70 -8.80
N LYS A 2 -7.72 3.92 -9.41
CA LYS A 2 -8.72 3.13 -8.66
C LYS A 2 -8.01 2.11 -7.77
N LEU A 3 -8.38 2.05 -6.48
CA LEU A 3 -7.87 1.05 -5.53
C LEU A 3 -8.12 -0.38 -6.02
N THR A 4 -7.04 -1.15 -6.14
CA THR A 4 -7.07 -2.61 -6.32
C THR A 4 -6.83 -3.27 -4.96
N LEU A 5 -7.75 -4.13 -4.53
CA LEU A 5 -7.59 -4.85 -3.27
C LEU A 5 -6.67 -6.07 -3.45
N PRO A 6 -5.86 -6.40 -2.43
CA PRO A 6 -5.15 -7.67 -2.42
C PRO A 6 -6.11 -8.87 -2.59
N PRO A 7 -5.72 -9.94 -3.29
CA PRO A 7 -6.57 -11.09 -3.50
C PRO A 7 -7.09 -11.67 -2.19
N GLY A 8 -8.40 -11.88 -2.10
CA GLY A 8 -9.04 -12.49 -0.93
C GLY A 8 -9.32 -11.52 0.24
N LEU A 9 -8.98 -10.23 0.12
CA LEU A 9 -9.31 -9.23 1.14
C LEU A 9 -10.58 -8.46 0.78
N THR A 10 -11.43 -8.23 1.79
CA THR A 10 -12.49 -7.22 1.70
C THR A 10 -11.92 -5.82 1.94
N ALA A 11 -12.66 -4.79 1.53
CA ALA A 11 -12.30 -3.40 1.81
C ALA A 11 -12.15 -3.12 3.33
N SER A 12 -12.98 -3.73 4.17
CA SER A 12 -12.91 -3.52 5.63
C SER A 12 -11.72 -4.23 6.28
N GLN A 13 -11.30 -5.37 5.75
CA GLN A 13 -10.06 -6.04 6.17
C GLN A 13 -8.84 -5.22 5.77
N PHE A 14 -8.85 -4.68 4.55
CA PHE A 14 -7.76 -3.83 4.06
C PHE A 14 -7.65 -2.52 4.85
N ASP A 15 -8.75 -1.82 5.10
CA ASP A 15 -8.77 -0.59 5.92
C ASP A 15 -8.25 -0.83 7.34
N ARG A 16 -8.56 -1.98 7.93
CA ARG A 16 -8.01 -2.37 9.24
C ARG A 16 -6.49 -2.57 9.17
N ALA A 17 -6.02 -3.33 8.17
CA ALA A 17 -4.58 -3.56 8.00
C ALA A 17 -3.81 -2.25 7.80
N LEU A 18 -4.35 -1.30 7.04
CA LEU A 18 -3.75 0.03 6.88
C LEU A 18 -3.61 0.77 8.22
N LYS A 19 -4.62 0.72 9.09
CA LYS A 19 -4.55 1.31 10.43
C LYS A 19 -3.51 0.63 11.31
N ASP A 20 -3.43 -0.70 11.23
CA ASP A 20 -2.45 -1.48 11.98
C ASP A 20 -1.02 -1.11 11.52
N PHE A 21 -0.77 -1.03 10.21
CA PHE A 21 0.52 -0.57 9.67
C PHE A 21 0.86 0.87 10.05
N ALA A 22 -0.11 1.80 9.99
CA ALA A 22 0.09 3.17 10.44
C ALA A 22 0.46 3.23 11.93
N GLY A 23 -0.02 2.30 12.76
CA GLY A 23 0.37 2.18 14.15
C GLY A 23 1.82 1.74 14.35
N VAL A 24 2.39 0.97 13.41
CA VAL A 24 3.78 0.50 13.43
C VAL A 24 4.74 1.55 12.87
N VAL A 25 4.51 2.00 11.64
CA VAL A 25 5.46 2.90 10.94
C VAL A 25 5.13 4.39 11.10
N GLY A 26 3.91 4.74 11.51
CA GLY A 26 3.40 6.12 11.53
C GLY A 26 2.66 6.50 10.24
N GLU A 27 1.65 7.37 10.35
CA GLU A 27 0.76 7.74 9.22
C GLU A 27 1.52 8.33 8.03
N GLN A 28 2.56 9.12 8.26
CA GLN A 28 3.35 9.74 7.19
C GLN A 28 4.16 8.73 6.35
N TRP A 29 4.30 7.49 6.82
CA TRP A 29 5.04 6.42 6.15
C TRP A 29 4.11 5.34 5.58
N LEU A 30 2.80 5.58 5.63
CA LEU A 30 1.78 4.78 4.96
C LEU A 30 1.28 5.48 3.70
N LEU A 31 1.67 4.96 2.54
CA LEU A 31 1.42 5.55 1.23
C LEU A 31 0.21 4.85 0.58
N ALA A 32 -0.99 5.31 0.92
CA ALA A 32 -2.26 4.67 0.55
C ALA A 32 -3.26 5.60 -0.14
N THR A 33 -2.85 6.80 -0.57
CA THR A 33 -3.69 7.70 -1.37
C THR A 33 -3.70 7.29 -2.86
N ASP A 34 -4.57 7.93 -3.65
CA ASP A 34 -4.56 7.72 -5.11
C ASP A 34 -3.23 8.14 -5.73
N LEU A 35 -2.66 9.27 -5.28
CA LEU A 35 -1.38 9.80 -5.75
C LEU A 35 -0.21 8.90 -5.37
N ASP A 36 -0.23 8.35 -4.16
CA ASP A 36 0.78 7.40 -3.71
C ASP A 36 0.81 6.20 -4.64
N ARG A 37 -0.34 5.56 -4.87
CA ARG A 37 -0.43 4.41 -5.79
C ARG A 37 0.05 4.74 -7.20
N ASP A 38 -0.33 5.91 -7.71
CA ASP A 38 0.07 6.35 -9.06
C ASP A 38 1.59 6.49 -9.19
N THR A 39 2.26 6.94 -8.12
CA THR A 39 3.72 7.11 -8.10
C THR A 39 4.48 5.77 -8.15
N TYR A 40 3.85 4.67 -7.75
CA TYR A 40 4.44 3.33 -7.73
C TYR A 40 4.07 2.46 -8.94
N LEU A 41 3.41 3.02 -9.96
CA LEU A 41 3.19 2.31 -11.22
C LEU A 41 4.50 2.06 -11.97
N ASP A 42 4.56 0.91 -12.65
CA ASP A 42 5.62 0.64 -13.61
C ASP A 42 5.44 1.53 -14.84
N HIS A 43 6.33 2.51 -14.98
CA HIS A 43 6.31 3.50 -16.06
C HIS A 43 6.59 2.91 -17.46
N PHE A 44 7.02 1.66 -17.52
CA PHE A 44 7.31 0.95 -18.77
C PHE A 44 6.36 -0.23 -19.01
N ALA A 45 5.35 -0.42 -18.16
CA ALA A 45 4.39 -1.50 -18.34
C ALA A 45 3.55 -1.31 -19.60
N VAL A 46 3.30 -2.41 -20.31
CA VAL A 46 2.32 -2.45 -21.41
C VAL A 46 0.89 -2.35 -20.87
N ASP A 47 0.65 -2.94 -19.69
CA ASP A 47 -0.57 -2.82 -18.91
C ASP A 47 -0.21 -2.48 -17.46
N GLU A 48 -0.29 -1.21 -17.10
CA GLU A 48 -0.01 -0.70 -15.76
C GLU A 48 -0.91 -1.32 -14.69
N SER A 49 -2.13 -1.75 -15.05
CA SER A 49 -3.09 -2.30 -14.10
C SER A 49 -2.72 -3.70 -13.60
N ALA A 50 -1.93 -4.45 -14.38
CA ALA A 50 -1.47 -5.80 -14.04
C ALA A 50 -0.54 -5.83 -12.81
N HIS A 51 0.10 -4.69 -12.49
CA HIS A 51 1.06 -4.56 -11.39
C HIS A 51 0.69 -3.43 -10.43
N ALA A 52 -0.56 -2.96 -10.47
CA ALA A 52 -1.03 -1.85 -9.65
C ALA A 52 -0.96 -2.18 -8.15
N PRO A 53 -0.26 -1.37 -7.32
CA PRO A 53 -0.20 -1.57 -5.89
C PRO A 53 -1.50 -1.13 -5.19
N SER A 54 -1.82 -1.76 -4.07
CA SER A 54 -2.92 -1.32 -3.20
C SER A 54 -2.50 -0.16 -2.28
N ALA A 55 -1.28 -0.24 -1.75
CA ALA A 55 -0.58 0.76 -0.94
C ALA A 55 0.93 0.43 -0.89
N ALA A 56 1.74 1.32 -0.33
CA ALA A 56 3.12 1.05 0.06
C ALA A 56 3.34 1.45 1.54
N VAL A 57 4.25 0.72 2.21
CA VAL A 57 4.62 0.94 3.61
C VAL A 57 6.14 1.17 3.64
N ALA A 58 6.59 2.22 4.33
CA ALA A 58 8.01 2.62 4.37
C ALA A 58 8.61 2.48 5.79
N PRO A 59 8.96 1.27 6.22
CA PRO A 59 9.63 1.05 7.51
C PRO A 59 11.07 1.56 7.49
N ILE A 60 11.57 1.96 8.67
CA ILE A 60 12.91 2.52 8.90
C ILE A 60 13.78 1.56 9.71
N THR A 61 13.18 0.76 10.60
CA THR A 61 13.90 -0.16 11.49
C THR A 61 13.64 -1.62 11.13
N VAL A 62 14.47 -2.53 11.66
CA VAL A 62 14.26 -3.98 11.47
C VAL A 62 13.01 -4.42 12.22
N GLU A 63 12.77 -3.83 13.39
CA GLU A 63 11.62 -4.10 14.24
C GLU A 63 10.30 -3.76 13.51
N GLU A 64 10.22 -2.60 12.85
CA GLU A 64 9.06 -2.21 12.03
C GLU A 64 8.83 -3.12 10.81
N VAL A 65 9.87 -3.81 10.31
CA VAL A 65 9.73 -4.80 9.23
C VAL A 65 9.18 -6.13 9.76
N GLN A 66 9.40 -6.43 11.05
CA GLN A 66 9.03 -7.70 11.66
C GLN A 66 7.60 -7.74 12.20
N GLU A 67 7.09 -6.58 12.66
CA GLU A 67 5.72 -6.39 13.14
C GLU A 67 4.70 -6.29 11.99
#